data_AF-A0AAD6KQB8-F1
#
_entry.id   AF-A0AAD6KQB8-F1
#
_cell.length_a   1.000
_cell.length_b   1.000
_cell.length_c   1.000
_cell.angle_alpha   90.00
_cell.angle_beta   90.00
_cell.angle_gamma   90.00
#
_symmetry.space_group_name_H-M   'P 1'
#
loop_
_entity.id
_entity.type
_entity.pdbx_description
1 polymer ?
#
loop_
_entity_poly.entity_id
_entity_poly.type
_entity_poly.pdbx_seq_one_letter_code
_entity_poly.pdbx_strand_id
1 'polypeptide(L)'
;MVSRVCHGGGYGKQVVPWVLYEKGTEIRNLEEAENVAPTVKIFHAGTALNSDGNFIATGGRVLGVTATGRDLEEARDRAYQAVEEINWPGGFYRRDIGWRALPQKELAPKK
;
A
#
# COMPACT_ATOMS: atom_id res chain seq x y z
N MET A 1 -8.50 5.35 -1.12
CA MET A 1 -7.13 5.53 -0.56
C MET A 1 -6.73 4.28 0.20
N VAL A 2 -5.79 3.50 -0.30
CA VAL A 2 -5.25 2.30 0.36
C VAL A 2 -3.91 2.68 0.97
N SER A 3 -3.70 2.39 2.26
CA SER A 3 -2.40 2.62 2.90
C SER A 3 -1.66 1.30 3.09
N ARG A 4 -0.37 1.29 2.73
CA ARG A 4 0.54 0.17 2.96
C ARG A 4 1.50 0.50 4.11
N VAL A 5 1.72 -0.47 5.00
CA VAL A 5 2.41 -0.37 6.29
C VAL A 5 3.50 -1.45 6.36
N CYS A 6 4.61 -1.20 7.06
CA CYS A 6 5.68 -2.21 7.27
C CYS A 6 5.25 -3.37 8.17
N HIS A 7 5.76 -4.57 7.92
CA HIS A 7 5.69 -5.74 8.79
C HIS A 7 6.77 -5.70 9.89
N GLY A 8 6.50 -6.33 11.04
CA GLY A 8 7.49 -6.62 12.08
C GLY A 8 7.98 -8.06 11.98
N GLY A 9 9.13 -8.26 11.34
CA GLY A 9 10.05 -9.37 11.57
C GLY A 9 11.29 -8.83 12.29
N GLY A 10 12.25 -9.66 12.71
CA GLY A 10 13.44 -9.17 13.40
C GLY A 10 14.71 -9.78 12.85
N TYR A 11 15.79 -9.00 12.80
CA TYR A 11 17.13 -9.39 13.27
C TYR A 11 18.01 -8.14 13.43
N GLY A 12 18.52 -7.91 14.65
CA GLY A 12 19.76 -7.16 14.86
C GLY A 12 19.71 -5.81 15.59
N LYS A 13 19.90 -5.87 16.92
CA LYS A 13 20.63 -4.90 17.80
C LYS A 13 20.05 -3.47 17.97
N GLN A 14 19.29 -3.28 19.07
CA GLN A 14 19.14 -2.08 19.96
C GLN A 14 18.81 -0.71 19.30
N VAL A 15 17.76 0.06 19.66
CA VAL A 15 17.16 0.42 20.96
C VAL A 15 15.77 1.06 20.75
N VAL A 16 14.71 0.45 21.31
CA VAL A 16 13.50 0.98 22.03
C VAL A 16 12.23 0.12 21.80
N PRO A 17 11.39 -0.14 22.83
CA PRO A 17 10.56 -1.36 22.95
C PRO A 17 9.09 -1.29 22.48
N TRP A 18 8.70 -0.33 21.62
CA TRP A 18 7.26 -0.11 21.32
C TRP A 18 6.91 0.04 19.84
N VAL A 19 7.83 -0.30 18.94
CA VAL A 19 7.60 -0.17 17.49
C VAL A 19 8.05 -1.43 16.77
N LEU A 20 7.11 -2.37 16.58
CA LEU A 20 7.31 -3.68 15.94
C LEU A 20 7.19 -3.57 14.40
N TYR A 21 8.14 -2.92 13.74
CA TYR A 21 8.27 -3.05 12.27
C TYR A 21 9.73 -2.98 11.80
N GLU A 22 10.08 -3.75 10.78
CA GLU A 22 11.39 -3.69 10.14
C GLU A 22 11.51 -2.37 9.37
N LYS A 23 12.48 -1.55 9.77
CA LYS A 23 12.87 -0.34 9.05
C LYS A 23 13.93 -0.70 8.01
N GLY A 24 13.94 0.05 6.91
CA GLY A 24 14.93 -0.10 5.86
C GLY A 24 14.58 -1.14 4.80
N THR A 25 13.39 -1.73 4.83
CA THR A 25 12.95 -2.64 3.75
C THR A 25 12.76 -1.87 2.45
N GLU A 26 13.29 -2.40 1.37
CA GLU A 26 13.22 -1.78 0.04
C GLU A 26 11.82 -1.86 -0.57
N ILE A 27 11.43 -0.78 -1.23
CA ILE A 27 10.16 -0.61 -1.94
C ILE A 27 10.48 -0.43 -3.41
N ARG A 28 9.96 -1.32 -4.26
CA ARG A 28 10.24 -1.32 -5.71
C ARG A 28 8.94 -1.16 -6.51
N ASN A 29 9.11 -0.90 -7.81
CA ASN A 29 8.03 -0.86 -8.80
C ASN A 29 6.99 0.26 -8.55
N LEU A 30 7.41 1.38 -7.96
CA LEU A 30 6.52 2.49 -7.63
C LEU A 30 6.05 3.25 -8.88
N GLU A 31 6.91 3.36 -9.90
CA GLU A 31 6.58 4.05 -11.15
C GLU A 31 5.57 3.24 -11.96
N GLU A 32 5.80 1.94 -12.11
CA GLU A 32 4.89 1.00 -12.76
C GLU A 32 3.53 0.95 -12.05
N ALA A 33 3.53 0.97 -10.72
CA ALA A 33 2.32 1.05 -9.92
C ALA A 33 1.51 2.34 -10.16
N GLU A 34 2.18 3.50 -10.34
CA GLU A 34 1.49 4.73 -10.77
C GLU A 34 0.98 4.65 -12.22
N ASN A 35 1.68 3.90 -13.07
CA ASN A 35 1.33 3.76 -14.49
C ASN A 35 0.18 2.78 -14.77
N VAL A 36 -0.32 2.05 -13.76
CA VAL A 36 -1.53 1.21 -13.88
C VAL A 36 -2.70 1.98 -14.47
N ALA A 37 -2.87 3.24 -14.07
CA ALA A 37 -3.81 4.15 -14.71
C ALA A 37 -3.38 5.60 -14.48
N PRO A 38 -3.65 6.53 -15.42
CA PRO A 38 -3.32 7.95 -15.25
C PRO A 38 -4.03 8.63 -14.07
N THR A 39 -5.00 7.94 -13.46
CA THR A 39 -5.79 8.39 -12.32
C THR A 39 -5.24 7.91 -10.98
N VAL A 40 -4.18 7.10 -10.96
CA VAL A 40 -3.50 6.61 -9.75
C VAL A 40 -2.43 7.61 -9.32
N LYS A 41 -2.33 7.85 -8.01
CA LYS A 41 -1.21 8.52 -7.37
C LYS A 41 -0.78 7.87 -6.06
N ILE A 42 0.54 7.81 -5.88
CA ILE A 42 1.21 7.27 -4.70
C ILE A 42 1.80 8.44 -3.90
N PHE A 43 1.35 8.54 -2.66
CA PHE A 43 1.81 9.52 -1.69
C PHE A 43 2.82 8.87 -0.75
N HIS A 44 3.99 9.50 -0.65
CA HIS A 44 5.06 9.10 0.26
C HIS A 44 4.81 9.64 1.66
N ALA A 45 4.88 8.78 2.68
CA ALA A 45 4.84 9.16 4.09
C ALA A 45 6.16 8.74 4.77
N GLY A 46 6.20 7.56 5.41
CA GLY A 46 7.40 7.01 6.02
C GLY A 46 8.34 6.36 5.03
N THR A 47 8.83 7.09 4.02
CA THR A 47 9.83 6.61 3.04
C THR A 47 11.08 7.48 3.04
N ALA A 48 12.23 6.90 2.71
CA ALA A 48 13.48 7.61 2.44
C ALA A 48 14.20 6.98 1.24
N LEU A 49 15.25 7.64 0.74
CA LEU A 49 16.21 7.05 -0.20
C LEU A 49 17.40 6.49 0.58
N ASN A 50 17.86 5.30 0.24
CA ASN A 50 19.13 4.76 0.76
C ASN A 50 20.34 5.34 -0.01
N SER A 51 21.56 4.91 0.34
CA SER A 51 22.80 5.32 -0.33
C SER A 51 22.85 5.00 -1.83
N ASP A 52 22.09 4.00 -2.26
CA ASP A 52 22.05 3.51 -3.64
C ASP A 52 20.94 4.18 -4.46
N GLY A 53 20.17 5.09 -3.85
CA GLY A 53 19.03 5.77 -4.49
C GLY A 53 17.73 4.95 -4.50
N ASN A 54 17.65 3.84 -3.75
CA ASN A 54 16.45 3.02 -3.65
C ASN A 54 15.51 3.54 -2.56
N PHE A 55 14.21 3.46 -2.81
CA PHE A 55 13.21 3.79 -1.79
C PHE A 55 13.17 2.72 -0.70
N ILE A 56 13.23 3.17 0.56
CA ILE A 56 13.15 2.32 1.74
C ILE A 56 12.05 2.81 2.69
N ALA A 57 11.46 1.87 3.42
CA ALA A 57 10.45 2.18 4.42
C ALA A 57 11.07 2.55 5.78
N THR A 58 10.69 3.70 6.35
CA THR A 58 11.27 4.25 7.59
C THR A 58 10.26 4.43 8.73
N GLY A 59 8.96 4.29 8.43
CA GLY A 59 7.85 4.55 9.35
C GLY A 59 6.81 3.43 9.38
N GLY A 60 5.81 3.57 10.25
CA GLY A 60 4.67 2.64 10.28
C GLY A 60 3.81 2.79 9.03
N ARG A 61 3.26 3.99 8.79
CA ARG A 61 2.55 4.32 7.54
C ARG A 61 3.55 4.78 6.49
N VAL A 62 3.66 4.05 5.39
CA VAL A 62 4.76 4.22 4.43
C VAL A 62 4.25 4.86 3.15
N LEU A 63 3.18 4.31 2.57
CA LEU A 63 2.57 4.81 1.34
C LEU A 63 1.07 5.02 1.50
N GLY A 64 0.54 5.99 0.77
CA GLY A 64 -0.89 6.15 0.49
C GLY A 64 -1.15 6.07 -1.01
N VAL A 65 -1.88 5.07 -1.46
CA VAL A 65 -2.28 4.91 -2.87
C VAL A 65 -3.71 5.41 -3.05
N THR A 66 -3.91 6.35 -3.95
CA THR A 66 -5.21 6.93 -4.27
C THR A 66 -5.45 6.82 -5.76
N ALA A 67 -6.68 6.49 -6.15
CA ALA A 67 -7.08 6.53 -7.54
C ALA A 67 -8.44 7.23 -7.67
N THR A 68 -8.69 7.79 -8.85
CA THR A 68 -10.00 8.31 -9.25
C THR A 68 -10.62 7.45 -10.35
N GLY A 69 -11.95 7.47 -10.45
CA GLY A 69 -12.74 6.67 -11.37
C GLY A 69 -14.09 7.32 -11.63
N ARG A 70 -14.86 6.77 -12.57
CA ARG A 70 -16.23 7.19 -12.88
C ARG A 70 -17.18 6.93 -11.71
N ASP A 71 -16.89 5.88 -10.96
CA ASP A 71 -17.58 5.52 -9.73
C ASP A 71 -16.58 5.04 -8.66
N LEU A 72 -17.11 4.73 -7.48
CA LEU A 72 -16.31 4.29 -6.35
C LEU A 72 -15.70 2.89 -6.57
N GLU A 73 -16.38 2.00 -7.29
CA GLU A 73 -15.90 0.63 -7.55
C GLU A 73 -14.65 0.69 -8.43
N GLU A 74 -14.71 1.43 -9.54
CA GLU A 74 -13.58 1.64 -10.45
C GLU A 74 -12.41 2.34 -9.76
N ALA A 75 -12.68 3.38 -8.94
CA ALA A 75 -11.63 4.06 -8.18
C ALA A 75 -10.96 3.12 -7.15
N ARG A 76 -11.74 2.25 -6.50
CA ARG A 76 -11.23 1.28 -5.53
C ARG A 76 -10.39 0.21 -6.23
N ASP A 77 -10.88 -0.34 -7.34
CA ASP A 77 -10.21 -1.41 -8.07
C ASP A 77 -8.87 -0.94 -8.63
N ARG A 78 -8.81 0.27 -9.21
CA ARG A 78 -7.55 0.89 -9.66
C ARG A 78 -6.56 1.07 -8.53
N ALA A 79 -7.02 1.55 -7.37
CA ALA A 79 -6.15 1.73 -6.22
C ALA A 79 -5.58 0.38 -5.73
N TYR A 80 -6.37 -0.70 -5.79
CA TYR A 80 -5.89 -2.03 -5.42
C TYR A 80 -4.96 -2.65 -6.46
N GLN A 81 -5.23 -2.50 -7.75
CA GLN A 81 -4.33 -2.92 -8.83
C GLN A 81 -2.95 -2.23 -8.69
N ALA A 82 -2.94 -0.91 -8.50
CA ALA A 82 -1.71 -0.17 -8.26
C ALA A 82 -0.96 -0.69 -7.02
N VAL A 83 -1.66 -1.01 -5.94
CA VAL A 83 -1.03 -1.59 -4.75
C VAL A 83 -0.42 -2.95 -5.07
N GLU A 84 -1.08 -3.80 -5.86
CA GLU A 84 -0.57 -5.13 -6.24
C GLU A 84 0.71 -5.06 -7.07
N GLU A 85 0.86 -4.03 -7.91
CA GLU A 85 2.10 -3.79 -8.66
C GLU A 85 3.29 -3.39 -7.78
N ILE A 86 3.07 -2.79 -6.60
CA ILE A 86 4.16 -2.41 -5.71
C ILE A 86 4.85 -3.67 -5.18
N ASN A 87 6.11 -3.87 -5.57
CA ASN A 87 6.94 -4.95 -5.06
C ASN A 87 7.59 -4.53 -3.74
N TRP A 88 6.99 -4.97 -2.65
CA TRP A 88 7.49 -4.71 -1.31
C TRP A 88 7.14 -5.86 -0.36
N PRO A 89 8.04 -6.84 -0.17
CA PRO A 89 7.78 -8.04 0.63
C PRO A 89 7.45 -7.74 2.10
N GLY A 90 8.05 -6.69 2.67
CA GLY A 90 7.79 -6.23 4.03
C GLY A 90 6.54 -5.37 4.18
N GLY A 91 5.78 -5.13 3.10
CA GLY A 91 4.59 -4.28 3.12
C GLY A 91 3.29 -5.06 3.30
N PHE A 92 2.35 -4.52 4.08
CA PHE A 92 0.98 -5.03 4.17
C PHE A 92 -0.04 -3.91 4.00
N TYR A 93 -1.24 -4.23 3.54
CA TYR A 93 -2.31 -3.26 3.35
C TYR A 93 -3.67 -3.91 3.61
N ARG A 94 -4.68 -3.07 3.87
CA ARG A 94 -6.07 -3.50 4.06
C ARG A 94 -6.79 -3.67 2.73
N ARG A 95 -7.53 -4.77 2.56
CA ARG A 95 -8.33 -5.08 1.35
C ARG A 95 -9.80 -4.61 1.41
N ASP A 96 -10.22 -4.08 2.54
CA ASP A 96 -11.60 -3.69 2.79
C ASP A 96 -11.83 -2.17 2.67
N ILE A 97 -10.88 -1.38 2.21
CA ILE A 97 -11.12 0.07 2.13
C ILE A 97 -12.25 0.38 1.14
N GLY A 98 -13.22 1.18 1.59
CA GLY A 98 -14.38 1.59 0.79
C GLY A 98 -15.55 0.61 0.78
N TRP A 99 -15.44 -0.56 1.43
CA TRP A 99 -16.44 -1.63 1.32
C TRP A 99 -17.88 -1.22 1.70
N ARG A 100 -18.03 -0.31 2.68
CA ARG A 100 -19.34 0.17 3.14
C ARG A 100 -20.04 1.12 2.17
N ALA A 101 -19.28 1.75 1.29
CA ALA A 101 -19.80 2.71 0.32
C ALA A 101 -20.04 2.04 -1.05
N LEU A 102 -19.66 0.77 -1.21
CA LEU A 102 -20.02 -0.01 -2.38
C LEU A 102 -21.46 -0.52 -2.25
N PRO A 103 -22.21 -0.59 -3.37
CA PRO A 103 -23.48 -1.30 -3.40
C PRO A 103 -23.27 -2.74 -2.88
N GLN A 104 -24.14 -3.20 -1.99
CA GLN A 104 -24.15 -4.61 -1.64
C GLN A 104 -24.56 -5.37 -2.90
N LYS A 105 -23.67 -6.18 -3.47
CA LYS A 105 -24.08 -7.15 -4.49
C LYS A 105 -25.12 -8.05 -3.83
N GLU A 106 -26.37 -7.94 -4.29
CA GLU A 106 -27.44 -8.83 -3.88
C GLU A 106 -26.94 -10.26 -4.07
N LEU A 107 -26.75 -10.98 -2.96
CA LEU A 107 -26.28 -12.35 -3.01
C LEU A 107 -27.40 -13.15 -3.67
N ALA A 108 -27.21 -13.51 -4.94
CA ALA A 108 -28.12 -14.44 -5.62
C ALA A 108 -28.30 -15.67 -4.72
N PRO A 109 -29.55 -16.13 -4.48
CA PRO A 109 -29.80 -17.26 -3.59
C PRO A 109 -29.01 -18.47 -4.10
N LYS A 110 -28.22 -19.08 -3.20
CA LYS A 110 -27.62 -20.38 -3.48
C LYS A 110 -28.77 -21.38 -3.68
N LYS A 111 -28.86 -21.95 -4.88
CA LYS A 111 -29.74 -23.10 -5.17
C LYS A 111 -29.30 -24.33 -4.39
#